data_AF-A0A353CR66-F1
#
_entry.id   AF-A0A353CR66-F1
#
_cell.length_a   1.000
_cell.length_b   1.000
_cell.length_c   1.000
_cell.angle_alpha   90.00
_cell.angle_beta   90.00
_cell.angle_gamma   90.00
#
_symmetry.space_group_name_H-M   'P 1'
#
loop_
_entity.id
_entity.type
_entity.pdbx_description
1 polymer ?
#
loop_
_entity_poly.entity_id
_entity_poly.type
_entity_poly.pdbx_seq_one_letter_code
_entity_poly.pdbx_strand_id
1 'polypeptide(L)'
;AGDVSRVKDARLIAPKEKIDRLDLFAKDFLALAEKDLLARRYVSALGNIRKAFNLEPGLKDGAWGKKAKRLAGLEAGLKFGEIPERQRLFAAAGAQPDTAHEAILAYTDGYDLKALLLAHAALGEDMRGNPVFEELLYVISDLAKIHVRRDEILPRRALINEKLKKTARAFYIQQFDTAARECEEIVLLDERSHLGWTRLGSAYHMLGDKERAKNAFLKALELRPDDKITREFVRAQGWDAGGR
;
A
#
# COMPACT_ATOMS: atom_id res chain seq x y z
N ALA A 1 29.91 53.88 64.18
CA ALA A 1 30.51 54.01 62.86
C ALA A 1 30.52 52.63 62.20
N GLY A 2 29.87 52.52 61.04
CA GLY A 2 29.93 51.42 60.06
C GLY A 2 29.51 50.01 60.52
N ASP A 3 29.13 49.07 59.66
CA ASP A 3 28.60 49.12 58.30
C ASP A 3 28.06 47.70 57.99
N VAL A 4 27.19 47.65 57.00
CA VAL A 4 26.42 46.54 56.44
C VAL A 4 27.13 45.20 56.17
N SER A 5 26.38 44.09 56.19
CA SER A 5 26.06 43.35 54.94
C SER A 5 25.07 42.19 55.19
N ARG A 6 23.89 42.30 54.57
CA ARG A 6 22.87 41.27 54.44
C ARG A 6 23.32 40.20 53.45
N VAL A 7 23.22 38.93 53.84
CA VAL A 7 23.37 37.78 52.93
C VAL A 7 22.25 37.83 51.88
N LYS A 8 22.66 37.89 50.62
CA LYS A 8 21.80 37.99 49.43
C LYS A 8 21.02 36.69 49.21
N ASP A 9 19.72 36.86 48.98
CA ASP A 9 18.84 35.87 48.35
C ASP A 9 19.44 35.33 47.05
N ALA A 10 19.91 34.09 47.07
CA ALA A 10 20.20 33.34 45.85
C ALA A 10 18.89 32.79 45.29
N ARG A 11 18.20 33.58 44.47
CA ARG A 11 17.15 33.06 43.58
C ARG A 11 17.81 32.12 42.56
N LEU A 12 17.54 30.82 42.69
CA LEU A 12 17.71 29.85 41.61
C LEU A 12 16.82 30.28 40.44
N ILE A 13 17.41 30.93 39.45
CA ILE A 13 16.77 31.15 38.15
C ILE A 13 17.14 29.92 37.31
N ALA A 14 16.18 29.00 37.14
CA ALA A 14 16.27 27.99 36.12
C ALA A 14 16.47 28.67 34.76
N PRO A 15 17.37 28.20 33.88
CA PRO A 15 17.50 28.78 32.56
C PRO A 15 16.18 28.56 31.82
N LYS A 16 15.55 29.66 31.39
CA LYS A 16 14.46 29.61 30.41
C LYS A 16 15.00 28.90 29.19
N GLU A 17 14.55 27.67 28.96
CA GLU A 17 14.67 27.01 27.66
C GLU A 17 14.13 27.99 26.63
N LYS A 18 15.03 28.58 25.84
CA LYS A 18 14.66 29.23 24.59
C LYS A 18 14.00 28.13 23.78
N ILE A 19 12.69 28.26 23.57
CA ILE A 19 12.00 27.55 22.51
C ILE A 19 12.61 28.11 21.24
N ASP A 20 13.73 27.50 20.81
CA ASP A 20 14.30 27.76 19.50
C ASP A 20 13.19 27.43 18.50
N ARG A 21 12.77 28.43 17.71
CA ARG A 21 11.84 28.20 16.62
C ARG A 21 12.54 27.25 15.67
N LEU A 22 12.14 25.98 15.70
CA LEU A 22 12.50 25.02 14.67
C LEU A 22 11.81 25.47 13.38
N ASP A 23 12.58 26.08 12.47
CA ASP A 23 12.13 26.35 11.12
C ASP A 23 11.97 24.99 10.40
N LEU A 24 10.71 24.56 10.25
CA LEU A 24 10.38 23.33 9.52
C LEU A 24 10.49 23.58 8.02
N PHE A 25 11.23 22.71 7.32
CA PHE A 25 11.35 22.72 5.87
C PHE A 25 10.28 21.84 5.22
N ALA A 26 10.10 21.97 3.91
CA ALA A 26 9.13 21.15 3.15
C ALA A 26 9.36 19.64 3.37
N LYS A 27 10.62 19.20 3.38
CA LYS A 27 11.00 17.80 3.64
C LYS A 27 10.53 17.28 5.01
N ASP A 28 10.49 18.13 6.04
CA ASP A 28 10.10 17.72 7.39
C ASP A 28 8.60 17.47 7.45
N PHE A 29 7.81 18.30 6.75
CA PHE A 29 6.38 18.05 6.57
C PHE A 29 6.09 16.80 5.75
N LEU A 30 6.90 16.50 4.72
CA LEU A 30 6.76 15.24 3.98
C LEU A 30 7.06 14.03 4.87
N ALA A 31 8.12 14.08 5.69
CA ALA A 31 8.42 13.02 6.66
C ALA A 31 7.30 12.83 7.70
N LEU A 32 6.69 13.94 8.17
CA LEU A 32 5.51 13.87 9.04
C LEU A 32 4.31 13.26 8.32
N ALA A 33 4.10 13.57 7.04
CA ALA A 33 3.04 12.96 6.24
C ALA A 33 3.23 11.45 6.08
N GLU A 34 4.45 10.97 5.85
CA GLU A 34 4.76 9.54 5.81
C GLU A 34 4.44 8.86 7.15
N LYS A 35 4.88 9.48 8.26
CA LYS A 35 4.58 8.99 9.60
C LYS A 35 3.07 8.93 9.87
N ASP A 36 2.33 9.92 9.41
CA ASP A 36 0.88 9.95 9.54
C ASP A 36 0.19 8.89 8.67
N LEU A 37 0.67 8.64 7.45
CA LEU A 37 0.18 7.54 6.62
C LEU A 37 0.40 6.19 7.31
N LEU A 38 1.61 5.93 7.84
CA LEU A 38 1.91 4.71 8.60
C LEU A 38 1.01 4.57 9.84
N ALA A 39 0.66 5.68 10.48
CA ALA A 39 -0.25 5.73 11.61
C ALA A 39 -1.74 5.82 11.21
N ARG A 40 -2.08 5.65 9.93
CA ARG A 40 -3.44 5.69 9.36
C ARG A 40 -4.18 7.01 9.60
N ARG A 41 -3.45 8.11 9.79
CA ARG A 41 -3.97 9.48 9.97
C ARG A 41 -4.04 10.22 8.64
N TYR A 42 -4.92 9.78 7.75
CA TYR A 42 -4.99 10.27 6.35
C TYR A 42 -5.22 11.78 6.21
N VAL A 43 -6.11 12.35 7.02
CA VAL A 43 -6.41 13.80 6.99
C VAL A 43 -5.19 14.61 7.43
N SER A 44 -4.51 14.17 8.50
CA SER A 44 -3.28 14.79 8.99
C SER A 44 -2.15 14.69 7.96
N ALA A 45 -1.97 13.51 7.35
CA ALA A 45 -1.00 13.31 6.28
C ALA A 45 -1.23 14.27 5.12
N LEU A 46 -2.47 14.38 4.62
CA LEU A 46 -2.81 15.31 3.54
C LEU A 46 -2.56 16.76 3.94
N GLY A 47 -2.85 17.14 5.18
CA GLY A 47 -2.55 18.46 5.72
C GLY A 47 -1.04 18.77 5.72
N ASN A 48 -0.21 17.81 6.14
CA ASN A 48 1.25 17.94 6.12
C ASN A 48 1.80 18.05 4.69
N ILE A 49 1.30 17.26 3.74
CA ILE A 49 1.69 17.40 2.32
C ILE A 49 1.34 18.80 1.78
N ARG A 50 0.16 19.33 2.12
CA ARG A 50 -0.24 20.69 1.70
C ARG A 50 0.66 21.77 2.30
N LYS A 51 1.10 21.62 3.55
CA LYS A 51 2.09 22.53 4.16
C LYS A 51 3.43 22.48 3.44
N ALA A 52 3.92 21.29 3.10
CA ALA A 52 5.12 21.13 2.28
C ALA A 52 4.98 21.87 0.93
N PHE A 53 3.84 21.75 0.26
CA PHE A 53 3.59 22.45 -1.01
C PHE A 53 3.51 23.97 -0.91
N ASN A 54 3.16 24.51 0.26
CA ASN A 54 3.17 25.97 0.47
C ASN A 54 4.60 26.50 0.62
N LEU A 55 5.51 25.68 1.16
CA LEU A 55 6.93 26.02 1.29
C LEU A 55 7.68 25.80 -0.04
N GLU A 56 7.35 24.72 -0.75
CA GLU A 56 7.98 24.35 -2.02
C GLU A 56 6.91 23.94 -3.05
N PRO A 57 6.37 24.90 -3.83
CA PRO A 57 5.30 24.63 -4.78
C PRO A 57 5.62 23.59 -5.87
N GLY A 58 6.89 23.46 -6.26
CA GLY A 58 7.32 22.51 -7.29
C GLY A 58 7.10 21.02 -6.93
N LEU A 59 6.93 20.72 -5.63
CA LEU A 59 6.59 19.36 -5.17
C LEU A 59 5.22 18.88 -5.70
N LYS A 60 4.35 19.80 -6.12
CA LYS A 60 3.03 19.48 -6.71
C LYS A 60 3.11 18.77 -8.04
N ASP A 61 4.22 18.91 -8.77
CA ASP A 61 4.40 18.29 -10.09
C ASP A 61 5.02 16.89 -9.98
N GLY A 62 5.52 16.53 -8.80
CA GLY A 62 6.19 15.26 -8.53
C GLY A 62 5.27 14.14 -7.98
N ALA A 63 5.91 13.10 -7.45
CA ALA A 63 5.23 11.95 -6.86
C ALA A 63 4.30 12.36 -5.71
N TRP A 64 4.71 13.33 -4.88
CA TRP A 64 3.89 13.84 -3.78
C TRP A 64 2.63 14.55 -4.27
N GLY A 65 2.69 15.31 -5.36
CA GLY A 65 1.51 15.91 -5.97
C GLY A 65 0.48 14.88 -6.43
N LYS A 66 0.95 13.83 -7.12
CA LYS A 66 0.10 12.71 -7.53
C LYS A 66 -0.53 12.01 -6.31
N LYS A 67 0.28 11.69 -5.30
CA LYS A 67 -0.17 11.07 -4.04
C LYS A 67 -1.20 11.93 -3.31
N ALA A 68 -0.97 13.24 -3.19
CA ALA A 68 -1.86 14.17 -2.53
C ALA A 68 -3.21 14.27 -3.24
N LYS A 69 -3.23 14.31 -4.59
CA LYS A 69 -4.47 14.32 -5.38
C LYS A 69 -5.29 13.06 -5.12
N ARG A 70 -4.64 11.89 -5.09
CA ARG A 70 -5.30 10.61 -4.84
C ARG A 70 -5.81 10.50 -3.41
N LEU A 71 -5.00 10.88 -2.42
CA LEU A 71 -5.40 10.91 -1.02
C LEU A 71 -6.56 11.89 -0.76
N ALA A 72 -6.57 13.05 -1.41
CA ALA A 72 -7.67 14.00 -1.34
C ALA A 72 -8.97 13.44 -1.95
N GLY A 73 -8.89 12.68 -3.04
CA GLY A 73 -10.05 11.98 -3.61
C GLY A 73 -10.66 10.96 -2.66
N LEU A 74 -9.81 10.17 -1.99
CA LEU A 74 -10.26 9.24 -0.94
C LEU A 74 -10.85 9.96 0.27
N GLU A 75 -10.19 11.03 0.72
CA GLU A 75 -10.64 11.84 1.85
C GLU A 75 -12.03 12.44 1.60
N ALA A 76 -12.26 13.00 0.40
CA ALA A 76 -13.55 13.53 0.00
C ALA A 76 -14.62 12.44 -0.18
N GLY A 77 -14.28 11.33 -0.83
CA GLY A 77 -15.22 10.22 -1.06
C GLY A 77 -15.66 9.52 0.22
N LEU A 78 -14.72 9.36 1.17
CA LEU A 78 -14.98 8.72 2.47
C LEU A 78 -15.31 9.73 3.57
N LYS A 79 -15.26 11.02 3.29
CA LYS A 79 -15.56 12.11 4.23
C LYS A 79 -14.76 12.00 5.53
N PHE A 80 -13.48 11.65 5.45
CA PHE A 80 -12.66 11.44 6.65
C PHE A 80 -12.54 12.71 7.50
N GLY A 81 -12.44 13.89 6.88
CA GLY A 81 -12.38 15.17 7.58
C GLY A 81 -13.69 15.59 8.26
N GLU A 82 -14.83 15.14 7.73
CA GLU A 82 -16.17 15.49 8.22
C GLU A 82 -16.67 14.52 9.29
N ILE A 83 -16.26 13.25 9.22
CA ILE A 83 -16.76 12.18 10.09
C ILE A 83 -15.58 11.54 10.85
N PRO A 84 -15.23 12.06 12.05
CA PRO A 84 -14.09 11.58 12.83
C PRO A 84 -14.15 10.08 13.16
N GLU A 85 -15.34 9.51 13.29
CA GLU A 85 -15.52 8.08 13.56
C GLU A 85 -14.97 7.20 12.44
N ARG A 86 -15.05 7.65 11.17
CA ARG A 86 -14.45 6.92 10.04
C ARG A 86 -12.94 6.85 10.15
N GLN A 87 -12.29 7.90 10.64
CA GLN A 87 -10.85 7.86 10.88
C GLN A 87 -10.50 6.83 11.97
N ARG A 88 -11.31 6.73 13.04
CA ARG A 88 -11.10 5.74 14.10
C ARG A 88 -11.27 4.30 13.60
N LEU A 89 -12.30 4.03 12.80
CA LEU A 89 -12.55 2.71 12.21
C LEU A 89 -11.37 2.22 11.37
N PHE A 90 -10.78 3.09 10.55
CA PHE A 90 -9.62 2.74 9.73
C PHE A 90 -8.30 2.70 10.54
N ALA A 91 -8.21 3.46 11.63
CA ALA A 91 -7.05 3.45 12.52
C ALA A 91 -7.02 2.24 13.46
N ALA A 92 -8.14 1.54 13.65
CA ALA A 92 -8.23 0.35 14.48
C ALA A 92 -7.33 -0.78 13.93
N ALA A 93 -6.89 -1.67 14.82
CA ALA A 93 -6.21 -2.90 14.44
C ALA A 93 -7.23 -3.99 14.10
N GLY A 94 -6.95 -4.78 13.07
CA GLY A 94 -7.77 -5.92 12.68
C GLY A 94 -7.73 -6.18 11.17
N ALA A 95 -8.02 -7.41 10.76
CA ALA A 95 -7.85 -7.84 9.37
C ALA A 95 -8.53 -6.93 8.33
N GLN A 96 -9.76 -6.47 8.62
CA GLN A 96 -10.52 -5.55 7.76
C GLN A 96 -9.87 -4.15 7.69
N PRO A 97 -9.70 -3.39 8.79
CA PRO A 97 -8.98 -2.11 8.76
C PRO A 97 -7.55 -2.19 8.22
N ASP A 98 -6.81 -3.26 8.51
CA ASP A 98 -5.43 -3.48 8.05
C ASP A 98 -5.40 -3.62 6.52
N THR A 99 -6.27 -4.47 5.96
CA THR A 99 -6.38 -4.66 4.51
C THR A 99 -6.92 -3.40 3.81
N ALA A 100 -7.86 -2.69 4.44
CA ALA A 100 -8.36 -1.41 3.95
C ALA A 100 -7.26 -0.34 3.89
N HIS A 101 -6.39 -0.31 4.90
CA HIS A 101 -5.23 0.59 4.91
C HIS A 101 -4.26 0.28 3.77
N GLU A 102 -3.96 -1.00 3.52
CA GLU A 102 -3.15 -1.41 2.37
C GLU A 102 -3.80 -1.01 1.04
N ALA A 103 -5.12 -1.11 0.91
CA ALA A 103 -5.86 -0.64 -0.27
C ALA A 103 -5.68 0.87 -0.50
N ILE A 104 -5.79 1.67 0.58
CA ILE A 104 -5.58 3.12 0.52
C ILE A 104 -4.14 3.44 0.09
N LEU A 105 -3.14 2.79 0.68
CA LEU A 105 -1.74 3.02 0.31
C LEU A 105 -1.50 2.66 -1.15
N ALA A 106 -1.92 1.47 -1.58
CA ALA A 106 -1.81 1.03 -2.97
C ALA A 106 -2.46 2.02 -3.93
N TYR A 107 -3.65 2.54 -3.59
CA TYR A 107 -4.31 3.55 -4.41
C TYR A 107 -3.49 4.85 -4.44
N THR A 108 -3.02 5.35 -3.31
CA THR A 108 -2.25 6.61 -3.26
C THR A 108 -0.89 6.52 -3.96
N ASP A 109 -0.32 5.32 -4.05
CA ASP A 109 0.93 5.02 -4.78
C ASP A 109 0.73 4.78 -6.28
N GLY A 110 -0.53 4.69 -6.73
CA GLY A 110 -0.87 4.52 -8.15
C GLY A 110 -1.05 3.07 -8.61
N TYR A 111 -1.20 2.13 -7.68
CA TYR A 111 -1.48 0.73 -7.98
C TYR A 111 -2.99 0.44 -7.97
N ASP A 112 -3.70 0.97 -8.97
CA ASP A 112 -5.17 0.99 -9.07
C ASP A 112 -5.82 -0.39 -8.91
N LEU A 113 -5.36 -1.38 -9.67
CA LEU A 113 -5.90 -2.74 -9.61
C LEU A 113 -5.63 -3.41 -8.26
N LYS A 114 -4.42 -3.22 -7.70
CA LYS A 114 -4.05 -3.73 -6.38
C LYS A 114 -4.94 -3.12 -5.29
N ALA A 115 -5.16 -1.81 -5.36
CA ALA A 115 -6.04 -1.11 -4.44
C ALA A 115 -7.47 -1.65 -4.49
N LEU A 116 -8.00 -1.86 -5.70
CA LEU A 116 -9.34 -2.42 -5.86
C LEU A 116 -9.41 -3.84 -5.30
N LEU A 117 -8.45 -4.70 -5.62
CA LEU A 117 -8.36 -6.08 -5.10
C LEU A 117 -8.30 -6.13 -3.57
N LEU A 118 -7.50 -5.25 -2.97
CA LEU A 118 -7.41 -5.14 -1.51
C LEU A 118 -8.71 -4.57 -0.92
N ALA A 119 -9.41 -3.67 -1.61
CA ALA A 119 -10.71 -3.18 -1.15
C ALA A 119 -11.80 -4.28 -1.17
N HIS A 120 -11.79 -5.16 -2.19
CA HIS A 120 -12.64 -6.36 -2.20
C HIS A 120 -12.31 -7.25 -1.00
N ALA A 121 -11.01 -7.46 -0.74
CA ALA A 121 -10.56 -8.27 0.38
C ALA A 121 -10.97 -7.67 1.73
N ALA A 122 -10.79 -6.35 1.93
CA ALA A 122 -11.16 -5.64 3.15
C ALA A 122 -12.66 -5.76 3.45
N LEU A 123 -13.52 -5.57 2.44
CA LEU A 123 -14.96 -5.77 2.61
C LEU A 123 -15.28 -7.25 2.89
N GLY A 124 -14.58 -8.17 2.24
CA GLY A 124 -14.75 -9.61 2.44
C GLY A 124 -14.40 -10.11 3.85
N GLU A 125 -13.43 -9.47 4.54
CA GLU A 125 -13.06 -9.82 5.92
C GLU A 125 -14.24 -9.68 6.92
N ASP A 126 -15.12 -8.71 6.71
CA ASP A 126 -16.38 -8.57 7.45
C ASP A 126 -17.45 -7.85 6.63
N MET A 127 -18.21 -8.62 5.86
CA MET A 127 -19.29 -8.11 5.01
C MET A 127 -20.51 -7.61 5.79
N ARG A 128 -20.63 -7.94 7.08
CA ARG A 128 -21.74 -7.51 7.94
C ARG A 128 -21.34 -6.37 8.88
N GLY A 129 -20.09 -5.94 8.79
CA GLY A 129 -19.51 -4.86 9.58
C GLY A 129 -19.98 -3.48 9.16
N ASN A 130 -19.17 -2.48 9.49
CA ASN A 130 -19.50 -1.10 9.18
C ASN A 130 -19.51 -0.86 7.65
N PRO A 131 -20.53 -0.19 7.09
CA PRO A 131 -20.66 0.01 5.64
C PRO A 131 -19.55 0.86 5.02
N VAL A 132 -18.74 1.57 5.83
CA VAL A 132 -17.64 2.40 5.32
C VAL A 132 -16.60 1.62 4.50
N PHE A 133 -16.45 0.31 4.72
CA PHE A 133 -15.55 -0.53 3.91
C PHE A 133 -16.15 -0.91 2.55
N GLU A 134 -17.48 -0.98 2.45
CA GLU A 134 -18.16 -1.06 1.16
C GLU A 134 -18.02 0.28 0.43
N GLU A 135 -18.21 1.40 1.13
CA GLU A 135 -17.97 2.73 0.56
C GLU A 135 -16.53 2.88 0.05
N LEU A 136 -15.52 2.39 0.78
CA LEU A 136 -14.12 2.37 0.31
C LEU A 136 -13.98 1.65 -1.03
N LEU A 137 -14.59 0.48 -1.17
CA LEU A 137 -14.55 -0.30 -2.40
C LEU A 137 -15.14 0.49 -3.58
N TYR A 138 -16.32 1.08 -3.41
CA TYR A 138 -16.96 1.85 -4.48
C TYR A 138 -16.24 3.17 -4.77
N VAL A 139 -15.73 3.87 -3.75
CA VAL A 139 -14.91 5.07 -3.94
C VAL A 139 -13.63 4.76 -4.72
N ILE A 140 -12.92 3.67 -4.38
CA ILE A 140 -11.73 3.25 -5.14
C ILE A 140 -12.11 2.87 -6.57
N SER A 141 -13.19 2.11 -6.77
CA SER A 141 -13.72 1.76 -8.09
C SER A 141 -13.96 2.99 -8.95
N ASP A 142 -14.67 3.99 -8.41
CA ASP A 142 -15.03 5.21 -9.14
C ASP A 142 -13.82 6.09 -9.45
N LEU A 143 -12.87 6.17 -8.51
CA LEU A 143 -11.66 6.96 -8.69
C LEU A 143 -10.67 6.31 -9.66
N ALA A 144 -10.52 4.98 -9.59
CA ALA A 144 -9.64 4.19 -10.46
C ALA A 144 -10.27 3.84 -11.81
N LYS A 145 -11.58 4.03 -11.98
CA LYS A 145 -12.35 3.63 -13.16
C LYS A 145 -12.28 2.12 -13.45
N ILE A 146 -12.29 1.31 -12.38
CA ILE A 146 -12.29 -0.16 -12.47
C ILE A 146 -13.53 -0.69 -11.77
N HIS A 147 -14.34 -1.48 -12.48
CA HIS A 147 -15.60 -2.01 -11.97
C HIS A 147 -15.41 -3.00 -10.82
N VAL A 148 -16.30 -2.93 -9.83
CA VAL A 148 -16.39 -3.90 -8.73
C VAL A 148 -16.79 -5.28 -9.26
N ARG A 149 -16.05 -6.32 -8.85
CA ARG A 149 -16.33 -7.73 -9.11
C ARG A 149 -16.98 -8.36 -7.88
N ARG A 150 -18.32 -8.37 -7.87
CA ARG A 150 -19.10 -8.80 -6.69
C ARG A 150 -18.83 -10.25 -6.28
N ASP A 151 -18.49 -11.12 -7.22
CA ASP A 151 -18.10 -12.52 -6.98
C ASP A 151 -16.73 -12.66 -6.30
N GLU A 152 -15.96 -11.58 -6.21
CA GLU A 152 -14.61 -11.55 -5.63
C GLU A 152 -14.52 -10.79 -4.30
N ILE A 153 -15.67 -10.41 -3.72
CA ILE A 153 -15.73 -9.87 -2.34
C ILE A 153 -15.54 -11.03 -1.37
N LEU A 154 -14.29 -11.32 -1.05
CA LEU A 154 -13.86 -12.47 -0.24
C LEU A 154 -12.68 -12.04 0.64
N PRO A 155 -12.53 -12.55 1.88
CA PRO A 155 -11.33 -12.35 2.68
C PRO A 155 -10.05 -12.63 1.88
N ARG A 156 -8.94 -11.92 2.14
CA ARG A 156 -7.75 -11.94 1.26
C ARG A 156 -7.31 -13.36 0.90
N ARG A 157 -7.23 -14.24 1.90
CA ARG A 157 -6.84 -15.63 1.72
C ARG A 157 -7.83 -16.41 0.84
N ALA A 158 -9.13 -16.19 1.03
CA ALA A 158 -10.17 -16.82 0.24
C ALA A 158 -10.15 -16.31 -1.22
N LEU A 159 -9.91 -15.01 -1.42
CA LEU A 159 -9.75 -14.42 -2.74
C LEU A 159 -8.56 -15.01 -3.49
N ILE A 160 -7.39 -15.10 -2.85
CA ILE A 160 -6.20 -15.74 -3.44
C ILE A 160 -6.49 -17.21 -3.80
N ASN A 161 -7.15 -17.95 -2.91
CA ASN A 161 -7.53 -19.34 -3.18
C ASN A 161 -8.50 -19.46 -4.36
N GLU A 162 -9.45 -18.55 -4.49
CA GLU A 162 -10.38 -18.52 -5.62
C GLU A 162 -9.63 -18.24 -6.94
N LYS A 163 -8.72 -17.28 -6.95
CA LYS A 163 -7.86 -17.01 -8.12
C LYS A 163 -6.96 -18.18 -8.46
N LEU A 164 -6.44 -18.91 -7.47
CA LEU A 164 -5.66 -20.13 -7.70
C LEU A 164 -6.50 -21.26 -8.32
N LYS A 165 -7.79 -21.37 -7.97
CA LYS A 165 -8.73 -22.30 -8.61
C LYS A 165 -9.02 -21.87 -10.05
N LYS A 166 -9.34 -20.59 -10.28
CA LYS A 166 -9.55 -20.03 -11.63
C LYS A 166 -8.33 -20.26 -12.52
N THR A 167 -7.13 -20.01 -11.98
CA THR A 167 -5.84 -20.29 -12.64
C THR A 167 -5.68 -21.77 -13.02
N ALA A 168 -5.92 -22.69 -12.07
CA ALA A 168 -5.77 -24.12 -12.34
C ALA A 168 -6.75 -24.62 -13.41
N ARG A 169 -8.00 -24.15 -13.37
CA ARG A 169 -8.99 -24.42 -14.41
C ARG A 169 -8.55 -23.89 -15.77
N ALA A 170 -8.04 -22.65 -15.81
CA ALA A 170 -7.56 -22.01 -17.02
C ALA A 170 -6.39 -22.78 -17.66
N PHE A 171 -5.43 -23.26 -16.85
CA PHE A 171 -4.38 -24.16 -17.34
C PHE A 171 -4.94 -25.46 -17.93
N TYR A 172 -5.91 -26.08 -17.27
CA TYR A 172 -6.51 -27.34 -17.74
C TYR A 172 -7.19 -27.19 -19.12
N ILE A 173 -7.84 -26.06 -19.37
CA ILE A 173 -8.50 -25.77 -20.66
C ILE A 173 -7.63 -24.93 -21.61
N GLN A 174 -6.32 -24.79 -21.32
CA GLN A 174 -5.32 -24.08 -22.14
C GLN A 174 -5.63 -22.59 -22.39
N GLN A 175 -6.38 -21.93 -21.50
CA GLN A 175 -6.61 -20.49 -21.51
C GLN A 175 -5.49 -19.77 -20.75
N PHE A 176 -4.30 -19.72 -21.34
CA PHE A 176 -3.11 -19.20 -20.66
C PHE A 176 -3.13 -17.69 -20.42
N ASP A 177 -3.86 -16.93 -21.25
CA ASP A 177 -4.14 -15.50 -21.05
C ASP A 177 -4.91 -15.27 -19.73
N THR A 178 -5.93 -16.09 -19.49
CA THR A 178 -6.72 -16.06 -18.28
C THR A 178 -5.91 -16.53 -17.09
N ALA A 179 -5.11 -17.60 -17.24
CA ALA A 179 -4.20 -18.05 -16.20
C ALA A 179 -3.19 -16.97 -15.78
N ALA A 180 -2.61 -16.25 -16.76
CA ALA A 180 -1.69 -15.15 -16.52
C ALA A 180 -2.37 -14.02 -15.73
N ARG A 181 -3.54 -13.55 -16.20
CA ARG A 181 -4.29 -12.49 -15.52
C ARG A 181 -4.66 -12.84 -14.08
N GLU A 182 -5.15 -14.06 -13.82
CA GLU A 182 -5.46 -14.49 -12.44
C GLU A 182 -4.19 -14.57 -11.57
N CYS A 183 -3.04 -14.98 -12.13
CA CYS A 183 -1.76 -15.01 -11.42
C CYS A 183 -1.18 -13.62 -11.15
N GLU A 184 -1.30 -12.68 -12.10
CA GLU A 184 -0.93 -11.27 -11.91
C GLU A 184 -1.67 -10.71 -10.69
N GLU A 185 -2.98 -10.98 -10.60
CA GLU A 185 -3.78 -10.53 -9.45
C GLU A 185 -3.43 -11.24 -8.14
N ILE A 186 -3.02 -12.53 -8.18
CA ILE A 186 -2.50 -13.23 -6.99
C ILE A 186 -1.24 -12.53 -6.46
N VAL A 187 -0.29 -12.21 -7.32
CA VAL A 187 0.98 -11.59 -6.87
C VAL A 187 0.80 -10.12 -6.45
N LEU A 188 -0.27 -9.45 -6.89
CA LEU A 188 -0.67 -8.14 -6.36
C LEU A 188 -1.27 -8.24 -4.95
N LEU A 189 -2.01 -9.31 -4.64
CA LEU A 189 -2.62 -9.57 -3.34
C LEU A 189 -1.60 -10.12 -2.32
N ASP A 190 -0.65 -10.92 -2.79
CA ASP A 190 0.44 -11.51 -2.00
C ASP A 190 1.72 -11.59 -2.85
N GLU A 191 2.57 -10.58 -2.71
CA GLU A 191 3.86 -10.49 -3.38
C GLU A 191 4.84 -11.59 -2.95
N ARG A 192 4.57 -12.28 -1.83
CA ARG A 192 5.38 -13.39 -1.32
C ARG A 192 4.81 -14.76 -1.73
N SER A 193 3.77 -14.79 -2.57
CA SER A 193 3.19 -16.01 -3.08
C SER A 193 4.12 -16.70 -4.09
N HIS A 194 5.00 -17.57 -3.59
CA HIS A 194 5.84 -18.43 -4.41
C HIS A 194 5.03 -19.12 -5.51
N LEU A 195 3.90 -19.75 -5.14
CA LEU A 195 3.04 -20.46 -6.09
C LEU A 195 2.42 -19.52 -7.14
N GLY A 196 2.05 -18.30 -6.74
CA GLY A 196 1.55 -17.27 -7.67
C GLY A 196 2.60 -16.91 -8.72
N TRP A 197 3.83 -16.64 -8.29
CA TRP A 197 4.95 -16.33 -9.19
C TRP A 197 5.33 -17.50 -10.11
N THR A 198 5.40 -18.73 -9.58
CA THR A 198 5.67 -19.92 -10.41
C THR A 198 4.60 -20.12 -11.48
N ARG A 199 3.31 -20.00 -11.11
CA ARG A 199 2.21 -20.15 -12.06
C ARG A 199 2.13 -19.01 -13.06
N LEU A 200 2.46 -17.77 -12.64
CA LEU A 200 2.58 -16.63 -13.55
C LEU A 200 3.66 -16.88 -14.61
N GLY A 201 4.84 -17.37 -14.18
CA GLY A 201 5.92 -17.75 -15.07
C GLY A 201 5.49 -18.81 -16.09
N SER A 202 4.80 -19.86 -15.62
CA SER A 202 4.25 -20.90 -16.50
C SER A 202 3.23 -20.35 -17.50
N ALA A 203 2.33 -19.47 -17.05
CA ALA A 203 1.31 -18.89 -17.92
C ALA A 203 1.94 -18.03 -19.03
N TYR A 204 2.88 -17.14 -18.69
CA TYR A 204 3.60 -16.35 -19.69
C TYR A 204 4.45 -17.21 -20.63
N HIS A 205 5.09 -18.26 -20.13
CA HIS A 205 5.84 -19.19 -20.98
C HIS A 205 4.93 -19.86 -22.01
N MET A 206 3.74 -20.32 -21.59
CA MET A 206 2.77 -20.93 -22.50
C MET A 206 2.18 -19.93 -23.51
N LEU A 207 2.18 -18.63 -23.19
CA LEU A 207 1.84 -17.54 -24.11
C LEU A 207 3.00 -17.16 -25.06
N GLY A 208 4.19 -17.74 -24.88
CA GLY A 208 5.39 -17.39 -25.64
C GLY A 208 6.09 -16.11 -25.16
N ASP A 209 5.62 -15.47 -24.09
CA ASP A 209 6.24 -14.29 -23.52
C ASP A 209 7.39 -14.67 -22.58
N LYS A 210 8.53 -14.97 -23.20
CA LYS A 210 9.73 -15.48 -22.52
C LYS A 210 10.30 -14.51 -21.49
N GLU A 211 10.27 -13.20 -21.78
CA GLU A 211 10.82 -12.19 -20.88
C GLU A 211 10.00 -12.07 -19.60
N ARG A 212 8.66 -11.96 -19.71
CA ARG A 212 7.81 -11.93 -18.52
C ARG A 212 7.82 -13.26 -17.76
N ALA A 213 7.90 -14.39 -18.48
CA ALA A 213 8.05 -15.70 -17.86
C ALA A 213 9.33 -15.78 -17.02
N LYS A 214 10.47 -15.39 -17.60
CA LYS A 214 11.78 -15.35 -16.91
C LYS A 214 11.70 -14.53 -15.63
N ASN A 215 11.18 -13.31 -15.71
CA ASN A 215 11.08 -12.43 -14.54
C ASN A 215 10.22 -13.05 -13.42
N ALA A 216 9.08 -13.66 -13.77
CA ALA A 216 8.22 -14.30 -12.78
C ALA A 216 8.88 -15.53 -12.13
N PHE A 217 9.57 -16.39 -12.89
CA PHE A 217 10.29 -17.54 -12.33
C PHE A 217 11.49 -17.13 -11.47
N LEU A 218 12.25 -16.10 -11.88
CA LEU A 218 13.32 -15.56 -11.05
C LEU A 218 12.76 -15.00 -9.73
N LYS A 219 11.61 -14.31 -9.78
CA LYS A 219 10.94 -13.84 -8.56
C LYS A 219 10.49 -15.00 -7.66
N ALA A 220 9.99 -16.10 -8.24
CA ALA A 220 9.68 -17.32 -7.48
C ALA A 220 10.93 -17.89 -6.78
N LEU A 221 12.07 -17.96 -7.48
CA LEU A 221 13.34 -18.45 -6.92
C LEU A 221 13.95 -17.50 -5.88
N GLU A 222 13.72 -16.19 -5.96
CA GLU A 222 14.08 -15.27 -4.87
C GLU A 222 13.33 -15.62 -3.58
N LEU A 223 12.05 -15.99 -3.69
CA LEU A 223 11.20 -16.33 -2.55
C LEU A 223 11.47 -17.74 -2.00
N ARG A 224 11.74 -18.71 -2.88
CA ARG A 224 12.16 -20.07 -2.51
C ARG A 224 13.34 -20.51 -3.36
N PRO A 225 14.57 -20.21 -2.93
CA PRO A 225 15.76 -20.61 -3.66
C PRO A 225 15.87 -22.12 -3.83
N ASP A 226 15.29 -22.92 -2.92
CA ASP A 226 15.34 -24.38 -2.88
C ASP A 226 14.31 -25.08 -3.79
N ASP A 227 13.48 -24.35 -4.53
CA ASP A 227 12.60 -24.93 -5.56
C ASP A 227 13.44 -25.48 -6.72
N LYS A 228 13.79 -26.76 -6.61
CA LYS A 228 14.59 -27.48 -7.60
C LYS A 228 13.91 -27.51 -8.97
N ILE A 229 12.58 -27.65 -9.02
CA ILE A 229 11.83 -27.77 -10.27
C ILE A 229 11.91 -26.46 -11.04
N THR A 230 11.60 -25.34 -10.39
CA THR A 230 11.69 -24.02 -11.03
C THR A 230 13.13 -23.70 -11.42
N ARG A 231 14.10 -24.06 -10.59
CA ARG A 231 15.54 -23.84 -10.88
C ARG A 231 16.01 -24.63 -12.10
N GLU A 232 15.65 -25.91 -12.20
CA GLU A 232 15.97 -26.75 -13.36
C GLU A 232 15.30 -26.23 -14.63
N PHE A 233 14.05 -25.77 -14.52
CA PHE A 233 13.34 -25.15 -15.65
C PHE A 233 14.07 -23.89 -16.15
N VAL A 234 14.40 -22.94 -15.27
CA VAL A 234 15.13 -21.70 -15.62
C VAL A 234 16.48 -22.01 -16.28
N ARG A 235 17.22 -23.00 -15.76
CA ARG A 235 18.49 -23.48 -16.35
C ARG A 235 18.30 -24.05 -17.75
N ALA A 236 17.30 -24.90 -17.94
CA ALA A 236 17.00 -25.49 -19.25
C ALA A 236 16.63 -24.43 -20.30
N GLN A 237 16.06 -23.30 -19.88
CA GLN A 237 15.77 -22.16 -20.74
C GLN A 237 16.98 -21.23 -20.98
N GLY A 238 18.11 -21.44 -20.28
CA GLY A 238 19.25 -20.52 -20.31
C GLY A 238 18.97 -19.17 -19.64
N TRP A 239 18.06 -19.14 -18.66
CA TRP A 239 17.60 -17.91 -18.01
C TRP A 239 18.34 -17.56 -16.72
N ASP A 240 19.40 -18.29 -16.41
CA ASP A 240 20.20 -18.11 -15.21
C ASP A 240 20.75 -16.68 -15.12
N ALA A 241 20.84 -16.15 -13.90
CA ALA A 241 21.38 -14.82 -13.60
C ALA A 241 22.90 -14.69 -13.88
N GLY A 242 23.53 -15.68 -14.55
CA GLY A 242 24.97 -15.80 -14.75
C GLY A 242 25.47 -15.81 -16.20
N GLY A 243 24.60 -15.64 -17.20
CA GLY A 243 25.01 -15.59 -18.61
C GLY A 243 25.46 -14.20 -19.05
N ARG A 244 26.77 -13.92 -18.95
CA ARG A 244 27.48 -13.00 -19.86
C ARG A 244 28.18 -13.84 -20.91
#